data_AF-M1CFJ3-F1
#
_entry.id   AF-M1CFJ3-F1
#
_cell.length_a   1.000
_cell.length_b   1.000
_cell.length_c   1.000
_cell.angle_alpha   90.00
_cell.angle_beta   90.00
_cell.angle_gamma   90.00
#
_symmetry.space_group_name_H-M   'P 1'
#
loop_
_entity.id
_entity.type
_entity.pdbx_description
1 polymer ?
#
loop_
_entity_poly.entity_id
_entity_poly.type
_entity_poly.pdbx_seq_one_letter_code
_entity_poly.pdbx_strand_id
1 'polypeptide(L)'
;MKIINRCFSRRTIEEIISTLESKALDKKDDWISSTIQSLKKASPTSLKISLRSIREGRLQGVGSCLVREYRMACHVLKGEFSKDVHEGYRAIFIDRDKNPKWEPSRLELIRDDDVDRYFSKVDDEDWEDLKLPPRSNLSRYSIAKL
;
A
#
# COMPACT_ATOMS: atom_id res chain seq x y z
N MET A 1 -6.51 -19.28 -9.31
CA MET A 1 -6.81 -17.86 -9.61
C MET A 1 -8.20 -17.36 -9.19
N LYS A 2 -9.31 -18.15 -9.30
CA LYS A 2 -10.67 -17.65 -8.94
C LYS A 2 -10.77 -17.09 -7.50
N ILE A 3 -10.12 -17.71 -6.52
CA ILE A 3 -10.17 -17.25 -5.13
C ILE A 3 -9.42 -15.93 -4.92
N ILE A 4 -8.22 -15.80 -5.49
CA ILE A 4 -7.43 -14.56 -5.46
C ILE A 4 -8.24 -13.41 -6.05
N ASN A 5 -8.78 -13.60 -7.25
CA ASN A 5 -9.59 -12.56 -7.91
C ASN A 5 -10.81 -12.19 -7.07
N ARG A 6 -11.51 -13.17 -6.49
CA ARG A 6 -12.69 -12.91 -5.66
C ARG A 6 -12.38 -12.17 -4.36
N CYS A 7 -11.31 -12.54 -3.67
CA CYS A 7 -10.95 -11.95 -2.38
C CYS A 7 -10.27 -10.59 -2.56
N PHE A 8 -9.32 -10.48 -3.49
CA PHE A 8 -8.53 -9.27 -3.72
C PHE A 8 -9.17 -8.33 -4.75
N SER A 9 -10.43 -8.53 -5.19
CA SER A 9 -11.18 -7.52 -5.96
C SER A 9 -11.94 -6.53 -5.08
N ARG A 10 -11.95 -6.72 -3.76
CA ARG A 10 -12.63 -5.84 -2.81
C ARG A 10 -11.99 -4.45 -2.77
N ARG A 11 -12.76 -3.47 -2.26
CA ARG A 11 -12.39 -2.05 -2.30
C ARG A 11 -11.50 -1.65 -1.12
N THR A 12 -11.64 -2.32 0.02
CA THR A 12 -10.88 -2.04 1.24
C THR A 12 -10.11 -3.26 1.74
N ILE A 13 -9.10 -3.05 2.57
CA ILE A 13 -8.31 -4.14 3.17
C ILE A 13 -9.17 -4.97 4.13
N GLU A 14 -10.05 -4.30 4.87
CA GLU A 14 -11.02 -4.89 5.78
C GLU A 14 -11.92 -5.90 5.04
N GLU A 15 -12.44 -5.53 3.87
CA GLU A 15 -13.24 -6.42 3.03
C GLU A 15 -12.43 -7.59 2.44
N ILE A 16 -11.16 -7.36 2.07
CA ILE A 16 -10.25 -8.41 1.57
C ILE A 16 -10.05 -9.45 2.67
N ILE A 17 -9.68 -9.02 3.89
CA ILE A 17 -9.46 -9.90 5.03
C ILE A 17 -10.74 -10.65 5.40
N SER A 18 -11.87 -9.95 5.51
CA SER A 18 -13.17 -10.57 5.82
C SER A 18 -13.58 -11.62 4.77
N THR A 19 -13.35 -11.34 3.48
CA THR A 19 -13.65 -12.31 2.41
C THR A 19 -12.73 -13.54 2.50
N LEU A 20 -11.45 -13.36 2.82
CA LEU A 20 -10.51 -14.47 3.03
C LEU A 20 -10.91 -15.32 4.24
N GLU A 21 -11.27 -14.70 5.36
CA GLU A 21 -11.70 -15.39 6.59
C GLU A 21 -12.97 -16.20 6.34
N SER A 22 -13.97 -15.63 5.67
CA SER A 22 -15.17 -16.38 5.26
C SER A 22 -14.83 -17.59 4.39
N LYS A 23 -13.86 -17.47 3.48
CA LYS A 23 -13.43 -18.60 2.64
C LYS A 23 -12.66 -19.67 3.41
N ALA A 24 -11.91 -19.28 4.44
CA ALA A 24 -11.22 -20.22 5.32
C ALA A 24 -12.18 -21.11 6.12
N LEU A 25 -13.42 -20.64 6.39
CA LEU A 25 -14.47 -21.44 7.02
C LEU A 25 -15.05 -22.50 6.09
N ASP A 26 -15.26 -22.16 4.81
CA ASP A 26 -15.83 -23.08 3.82
C ASP A 26 -14.89 -24.24 3.48
N LYS A 27 -13.58 -23.96 3.42
CA LYS A 27 -12.56 -24.91 3.01
C LYS A 27 -11.25 -24.62 3.74
N LYS A 28 -10.73 -25.61 4.45
CA LYS A 28 -9.38 -25.56 5.01
C LYS A 28 -8.36 -25.51 3.87
N ASP A 29 -7.65 -24.39 3.78
CA ASP A 29 -6.65 -24.11 2.77
C ASP A 29 -5.49 -23.34 3.43
N ASP A 30 -4.29 -23.92 3.37
CA ASP A 30 -3.10 -23.39 4.03
C ASP A 30 -2.65 -22.07 3.40
N TRP A 31 -2.91 -21.87 2.10
CA TRP A 31 -2.60 -20.61 1.42
C TRP A 31 -3.50 -19.47 1.92
N ILE A 32 -4.79 -19.74 2.14
CA ILE A 32 -5.71 -18.72 2.69
C ILE A 32 -5.28 -18.34 4.11
N SER A 33 -5.00 -19.35 4.94
CA SER A 33 -4.65 -19.16 6.34
C SER A 33 -3.34 -18.39 6.51
N SER A 34 -2.31 -18.75 5.73
CA SER A 34 -1.04 -18.01 5.71
C SER A 34 -1.20 -16.59 5.16
N THR A 35 -2.03 -16.38 4.13
CA THR A 35 -2.30 -15.04 3.58
C THR A 35 -2.96 -14.13 4.61
N ILE A 36 -3.96 -14.62 5.35
CA ILE A 36 -4.61 -13.85 6.44
C ILE A 36 -3.57 -13.48 7.51
N GLN A 37 -2.72 -14.42 7.92
CA GLN A 37 -1.67 -14.15 8.90
C GLN A 37 -0.66 -13.11 8.40
N SER A 38 -0.25 -13.19 7.14
CA SER A 38 0.65 -12.21 6.53
C SER A 38 0.04 -10.80 6.51
N LEU A 39 -1.24 -10.68 6.12
CA LEU A 39 -1.95 -9.40 6.13
C LEU A 39 -2.09 -8.85 7.55
N LYS A 40 -2.46 -9.67 8.54
CA LYS A 40 -2.59 -9.23 9.94
C LYS A 40 -1.27 -8.84 10.60
N LYS A 41 -0.14 -9.37 10.11
CA LYS A 41 1.21 -9.02 10.61
C LYS A 41 1.77 -7.75 9.95
N ALA A 42 1.28 -7.37 8.78
CA ALA A 42 1.77 -6.19 8.07
C ALA A 42 1.30 -4.88 8.71
N SER A 43 1.99 -3.79 8.38
CA SER A 43 1.59 -2.43 8.79
C SER A 43 0.20 -2.10 8.23
N PRO A 44 -0.79 -1.74 9.07
CA PRO A 44 -2.12 -1.34 8.62
C PRO A 44 -2.07 -0.15 7.65
N THR A 45 -1.21 0.83 7.94
CA THR A 45 -0.97 2.00 7.08
C THR A 45 -0.46 1.57 5.71
N SER A 46 0.58 0.74 5.68
CA SER A 46 1.20 0.26 4.45
C SER A 46 0.22 -0.52 3.57
N LEU A 47 -0.66 -1.32 4.18
CA LEU A 47 -1.70 -2.05 3.46
C LEU A 47 -2.68 -1.10 2.76
N LYS A 48 -3.19 -0.08 3.47
CA LYS A 48 -4.16 0.87 2.90
C LYS A 48 -3.56 1.70 1.77
N ILE A 49 -2.37 2.28 1.96
CA ILE A 49 -1.72 3.08 0.91
C ILE A 49 -1.36 2.22 -0.31
N SER A 50 -0.90 0.98 -0.11
CA SER A 50 -0.55 0.07 -1.21
C SER A 50 -1.77 -0.32 -2.03
N LEU A 51 -2.89 -0.64 -1.38
CA LEU A 51 -4.13 -0.96 -2.08
C LEU A 51 -4.58 0.22 -2.94
N ARG A 52 -4.57 1.44 -2.39
CA ARG A 52 -4.94 2.65 -3.13
C ARG A 52 -4.01 2.89 -4.33
N SER A 53 -2.70 2.84 -4.12
CA SER A 53 -1.69 3.00 -5.17
C SER A 53 -1.94 2.03 -6.34
N ILE A 54 -2.18 0.74 -6.05
CA ILE A 54 -2.47 -0.28 -7.07
C ILE A 54 -3.75 0.04 -7.84
N ARG A 55 -4.80 0.52 -7.15
CA ARG A 55 -6.10 0.82 -7.77
C ARG A 55 -6.06 2.05 -8.65
N GLU A 56 -5.43 3.13 -8.19
CA GLU A 56 -5.28 4.34 -8.99
C GLU A 56 -4.30 4.14 -10.14
N GLY A 57 -3.21 3.37 -9.92
CA GLY A 57 -2.21 3.09 -10.94
C GLY A 57 -2.77 2.34 -12.14
N ARG A 58 -3.86 1.59 -11.96
CA ARG A 58 -4.58 0.90 -13.04
C ARG A 58 -5.08 1.85 -14.14
N LEU A 59 -5.37 3.09 -13.79
CA LEU A 59 -5.96 4.10 -14.68
C LEU A 59 -4.95 5.13 -15.17
N GLN A 60 -3.67 4.97 -14.84
CA GLN A 60 -2.64 5.98 -15.07
C GLN A 60 -1.50 5.44 -15.94
N GLY A 61 -0.84 6.35 -16.67
CA GLY A 61 0.42 6.06 -17.33
C GLY A 61 1.58 5.98 -16.33
N VAL A 62 2.64 5.27 -16.71
CA VAL A 62 3.82 5.05 -15.84
C VAL A 62 4.39 6.35 -15.27
N GLY A 63 4.43 7.43 -16.06
CA GLY A 63 4.94 8.73 -15.58
C GLY A 63 4.13 9.29 -14.41
N SER A 64 2.79 9.29 -14.53
CA SER A 64 1.89 9.72 -13.46
C SER A 64 1.97 8.82 -12.23
N CYS A 65 2.10 7.50 -12.43
CA CYS A 65 2.34 6.56 -11.33
C CYS A 65 3.63 6.92 -10.58
N LEU A 66 4.74 7.14 -11.28
CA LEU A 66 6.03 7.47 -10.65
C LEU A 66 5.97 8.75 -9.81
N VAL A 67 5.29 9.79 -10.30
CA VAL A 67 5.08 11.03 -9.52
C VAL A 67 4.26 10.76 -8.26
N ARG A 68 3.20 9.94 -8.36
CA ARG A 68 2.38 9.54 -7.20
C ARG A 68 3.18 8.70 -6.20
N GLU A 69 3.89 7.67 -6.67
CA GLU A 69 4.71 6.81 -5.81
C GLU A 69 5.83 7.61 -5.13
N TYR A 70 6.39 8.61 -5.81
CA TYR A 70 7.36 9.53 -5.22
C TYR A 70 6.78 10.27 -4.01
N ARG A 71 5.62 10.93 -4.16
CA ARG A 71 4.95 11.63 -3.04
C ARG A 71 4.66 10.67 -1.89
N MET A 72 4.12 9.50 -2.19
CA MET A 72 3.85 8.47 -1.19
C MET A 72 5.12 8.06 -0.43
N ALA A 73 6.22 7.81 -1.14
CA ALA A 73 7.50 7.49 -0.53
C ALA A 73 8.03 8.63 0.34
N CYS A 74 7.90 9.89 -0.09
CA CYS A 74 8.30 11.05 0.71
C CYS A 74 7.55 11.10 2.05
N HIS A 75 6.22 11.01 2.02
CA HIS A 75 5.40 11.01 3.25
C HIS A 75 5.71 9.82 4.16
N VAL A 76 5.90 8.64 3.58
CA VAL A 76 6.30 7.42 4.29
C VAL A 76 7.66 7.61 5.00
N LEU A 77 8.63 8.26 4.34
CA LEU A 77 9.96 8.49 4.91
C LEU A 77 10.00 9.66 5.90
N LYS A 78 9.19 10.71 5.72
CA LYS A 78 9.04 11.79 6.71
C LYS A 78 8.42 11.27 8.01
N GLY A 79 7.55 10.27 7.91
CA GLY A 79 6.98 9.58 9.07
C GLY A 79 6.06 10.46 9.93
N GLU A 80 5.44 11.48 9.34
CA GLU A 80 4.58 12.45 10.05
C GLU A 80 3.30 11.81 10.58
N PHE A 81 2.67 10.92 9.80
CA PHE A 81 1.48 10.19 10.22
C PHE A 81 1.81 8.87 10.91
N SER A 82 2.79 8.13 10.40
CA SER A 82 3.17 6.81 10.90
C SER A 82 4.68 6.62 10.83
N LYS A 83 5.25 6.01 11.87
CA LYS A 83 6.68 5.66 11.93
C LYS A 83 6.94 4.20 11.54
N ASP A 84 5.99 3.56 10.86
CA ASP A 84 6.03 2.13 10.53
C ASP A 84 7.29 1.75 9.72
N VAL A 85 7.84 2.64 8.89
CA VAL A 85 9.09 2.33 8.17
C VAL A 85 10.27 2.19 9.13
N HIS A 86 10.42 3.11 10.07
CA HIS A 86 11.47 3.03 11.08
C HIS A 86 11.29 1.82 11.98
N GLU A 87 10.06 1.55 12.39
CA GLU A 87 9.72 0.39 13.22
C GLU A 87 9.96 -0.93 12.49
N GLY A 88 9.62 -1.00 11.20
CA GLY A 88 9.88 -2.15 10.35
C GLY A 88 11.39 -2.41 10.22
N TYR A 89 12.17 -1.35 10.00
CA TYR A 89 13.63 -1.47 9.98
C TYR A 89 14.19 -1.93 11.33
N ARG A 90 13.71 -1.37 12.44
CA ARG A 90 14.10 -1.80 13.79
C ARG A 90 13.83 -3.28 13.99
N ALA A 91 12.60 -3.72 13.76
CA ALA A 91 12.15 -5.10 14.00
C ALA A 91 12.88 -6.13 13.13
N ILE A 92 13.26 -5.77 11.90
CA ILE A 92 13.89 -6.69 10.95
C ILE A 92 15.41 -6.69 11.06
N PHE A 93 16.04 -5.51 11.15
CA PHE A 93 17.49 -5.38 10.97
C PHE A 93 18.24 -5.02 12.25
N ILE A 94 17.67 -4.17 13.10
CA ILE A 94 18.34 -3.67 14.31
C ILE A 94 18.17 -4.69 15.44
N ASP A 95 16.95 -4.83 15.95
CA ASP A 95 16.65 -5.71 17.08
C ASP A 95 16.39 -7.15 16.63
N ARG A 96 16.00 -7.33 15.35
CA ARG A 96 15.75 -8.63 14.71
C ARG A 96 14.71 -9.49 15.43
N ASP A 97 13.80 -8.85 16.17
CA ASP A 97 12.73 -9.53 16.92
C ASP A 97 11.61 -10.05 16.02
N LYS A 98 11.52 -9.56 14.76
CA LYS A 98 10.44 -9.86 13.79
C LYS A 98 9.04 -9.59 14.36
N ASN A 99 8.94 -8.66 15.32
CA ASN A 99 7.73 -8.28 16.04
C ASN A 99 7.54 -6.76 16.03
N PRO A 100 7.24 -6.18 14.85
CA PRO A 100 7.03 -4.75 14.73
C PRO A 100 5.78 -4.29 15.49
N LYS A 101 5.89 -3.12 16.11
CA LYS A 101 4.84 -2.43 16.86
C LYS A 101 4.29 -1.28 16.03
N TRP A 102 3.38 -1.62 15.12
CA TRP A 102 2.80 -0.64 14.20
C TRP A 102 1.98 0.43 14.90
N GLU A 103 2.08 1.65 14.40
CA GLU A 103 1.28 2.79 14.85
C GLU A 103 0.80 3.61 13.63
N PRO A 104 -0.52 3.63 13.35
CA PRO A 104 -1.61 2.96 14.06
C PRO A 104 -1.59 1.42 13.98
N SER A 105 -2.01 0.74 15.06
CA SER A 105 -1.92 -0.72 15.19
C SER A 105 -3.06 -1.51 14.55
N ARG A 106 -4.13 -0.84 14.12
CA ARG A 106 -5.32 -1.49 13.53
C ARG A 106 -5.88 -0.67 12.36
N LEU A 107 -6.52 -1.33 11.41
CA LEU A 107 -7.03 -0.73 10.19
C LEU A 107 -8.09 0.34 10.46
N GLU A 108 -8.91 0.14 11.48
CA GLU A 108 -10.06 1.00 11.82
C GLU A 108 -9.63 2.36 12.40
N LEU A 109 -8.37 2.51 12.81
CA LEU A 109 -7.83 3.79 13.27
C LEU A 109 -7.38 4.70 12.15
N ILE A 110 -7.32 4.19 10.91
CA ILE A 110 -6.82 4.94 9.76
C ILE A 110 -8.02 5.37 8.93
N ARG A 111 -8.26 6.67 8.88
CA ARG A 111 -9.34 7.29 8.09
C ARG A 111 -8.88 7.49 6.65
N ASP A 112 -9.83 7.68 5.74
CA ASP A 112 -9.52 7.96 4.34
C ASP A 112 -8.72 9.26 4.18
N ASP A 113 -9.05 10.29 4.97
CA ASP A 113 -8.31 11.56 5.03
C ASP A 113 -6.82 11.35 5.42
N ASP A 114 -6.53 10.35 6.26
CA ASP A 114 -5.16 10.02 6.65
C ASP A 114 -4.40 9.38 5.48
N VAL A 115 -5.08 8.51 4.73
CA VAL A 115 -4.55 7.91 3.51
C VAL A 115 -4.34 8.98 2.44
N ASP A 116 -5.25 9.95 2.29
CA ASP A 116 -5.15 11.05 1.32
C ASP A 116 -3.85 11.85 1.47
N ARG A 117 -3.40 12.08 2.70
CA ARG A 117 -2.15 12.81 2.99
C ARG A 117 -0.93 12.17 2.34
N TYR A 118 -0.87 10.84 2.26
CA TYR A 118 0.23 10.15 1.59
C TYR A 118 0.33 10.44 0.09
N PHE A 119 -0.75 10.91 -0.54
CA PHE A 119 -0.79 11.17 -1.98
C PHE A 119 -0.78 12.68 -2.32
N SER A 120 -0.86 13.54 -1.31
CA SER A 120 -0.76 14.99 -1.49
C SER A 120 0.67 15.41 -1.77
N LYS A 121 0.84 16.63 -2.29
CA LYS A 121 2.16 17.26 -2.30
C LYS A 121 2.68 17.37 -0.86
N VAL A 122 4.00 17.33 -0.71
CA VAL A 122 4.65 17.63 0.56
C VAL A 122 4.47 19.12 0.83
N ASP A 123 4.04 19.46 2.06
CA ASP A 123 3.85 20.83 2.50
C ASP A 123 5.19 21.44 2.92
N ASP A 124 6.01 21.74 1.94
CA ASP A 124 7.35 22.31 2.08
C ASP A 124 7.68 23.08 0.79
N GLU A 125 8.01 24.37 0.93
CA GLU A 125 8.23 25.28 -0.21
C GLU A 125 9.43 24.87 -1.07
N ASP A 126 10.42 24.21 -0.47
CA ASP A 126 11.62 23.74 -1.18
C ASP A 126 11.42 22.32 -1.77
N TRP A 127 10.26 21.69 -1.54
CA TRP A 127 9.99 20.33 -1.98
C TRP A 127 9.25 20.28 -3.32
N GLU A 128 9.99 19.96 -4.38
CA GLU A 128 9.42 19.76 -5.70
C GLU A 128 8.95 18.32 -5.94
N ASP A 129 7.89 18.17 -6.74
CA ASP A 129 7.51 16.86 -7.27
C ASP A 129 8.60 16.31 -8.21
N LEU A 130 8.62 14.98 -8.32
CA LEU A 130 9.49 14.27 -9.27
C LEU A 130 9.31 14.80 -10.71
N LYS A 131 10.34 15.45 -11.24
CA LYS A 131 10.43 15.88 -12.65
C LYS A 131 11.05 14.77 -13.49
N LEU A 132 10.22 14.08 -14.27
CA LEU A 132 10.71 13.05 -15.19
C LEU A 132 11.35 13.69 -16.44
N PRO A 133 12.48 13.16 -16.94
CA PRO A 133 13.05 13.66 -18.18
C PRO A 133 12.09 13.41 -19.35
N PRO A 134 12.05 14.32 -20.35
CA PRO A 134 11.23 14.12 -21.54
C PRO A 134 11.68 12.84 -22.26
N ARG A 135 10.75 11.91 -22.45
CA ARG A 135 11.00 10.67 -23.20
C ARG A 135 10.52 10.86 -24.63
N SER A 136 11.46 10.93 -25.58
CA SER A 136 11.18 11.16 -27.00
C SER A 136 10.48 10.00 -27.74
N ASN A 137 10.39 8.80 -27.14
CA ASN A 137 10.00 7.58 -27.87
C ASN A 137 8.94 6.68 -27.19
N LEU A 138 8.09 7.20 -26.30
CA LEU A 138 6.95 6.40 -25.81
C LEU A 138 5.70 6.68 -26.64
N SER A 139 5.29 5.66 -27.41
CA SER A 139 3.96 5.63 -28.02
C SER A 139 2.90 5.94 -26.95
N ARG A 140 1.90 6.76 -27.30
CA ARG A 140 0.74 7.09 -26.44
C ARG A 140 0.01 5.84 -25.92
N TYR A 141 0.29 4.66 -26.47
CA TYR A 141 -0.32 3.37 -26.14
C TYR A 141 0.50 2.48 -25.19
N SER A 142 1.55 2.98 -24.54
CA SER A 142 2.10 2.29 -23.35
C SER A 142 1.21 2.45 -22.10
N ILE A 143 0.07 3.15 -22.24
CA ILE A 143 -1.03 3.17 -21.28
C ILE A 143 -1.53 1.75 -21.11
N ALA A 144 -1.61 1.29 -19.86
CA ALA A 144 -1.96 -0.06 -19.46
C ALA A 144 -3.04 -0.68 -20.37
N LYS A 145 -2.64 -1.64 -21.21
CA LYS A 145 -3.58 -2.64 -21.72
C LYS A 145 -3.97 -3.50 -20.51
N LEU A 146 -5.18 -3.27 -19.99
CA LEU A 146 -5.91 -4.25 -19.20
C LEU A 146 -6.87 -4.99 -20.12
#